data_AF-A0A699V9M3-F1
#
_entry.id   AF-A0A699V9M3-F1
#
_cell.length_a   1.000
_cell.length_b   1.000
_cell.length_c   1.000
_cell.angle_alpha   90.00
_cell.angle_beta   90.00
_cell.angle_gamma   90.00
#
_symmetry.space_group_name_H-M   'P 1'
#
loop_
_entity.id
_entity.type
_entity.pdbx_description
1 polymer ?
#
loop_
_entity_poly.entity_id
_entity_poly.type
_entity_poly.pdbx_seq_one_letter_code
_entity_poly.pdbx_strand_id
1 'polypeptide(L)' 'FRFDERLRLLETSFSEYRQTNQFADAVSAIPGIVHQYMDQQMKETVREAV' A
#
# COMPACT_ATOMS: atom_id res chain seq x y z
N PHE A 1 -22.55 -19.81 -18.62
CA PHE A 1 -21.95 -19.43 -17.32
C PHE A 1 -22.09 -17.92 -17.17
N ARG A 2 -22.58 -17.38 -16.04
CA ARG A 2 -22.76 -15.93 -15.83
C ARG A 2 -21.48 -15.26 -15.29
N PHE A 3 -20.35 -15.57 -15.92
CA PHE A 3 -19.04 -15.18 -15.41
C PHE A 3 -18.90 -13.66 -15.31
N ASP A 4 -19.33 -12.93 -16.34
CA ASP A 4 -19.24 -11.47 -16.38
C ASP A 4 -20.07 -10.78 -15.29
N GLU A 5 -21.23 -11.34 -14.94
CA GLU A 5 -22.08 -10.83 -13.86
C GLU A 5 -21.42 -11.04 -12.49
N ARG A 6 -20.77 -12.20 -12.28
CA ARG A 6 -20.03 -12.49 -11.05
C ARG A 6 -18.76 -11.65 -10.93
N LEU A 7 -18.06 -11.42 -12.04
CA LEU A 7 -16.86 -10.58 -12.07
C LEU A 7 -17.21 -9.13 -11.68
N ARG A 8 -18.30 -8.59 -12.25
CA ARG A 8 -18.77 -7.23 -11.92
C ARG A 8 -19.12 -7.08 -10.44
N LEU A 9 -19.86 -8.03 -9.88
CA LEU A 9 -20.23 -8.00 -8.45
C LEU A 9 -18.99 -8.08 -7.54
N LEU A 10 -18.01 -8.89 -7.94
CA LEU A 10 -16.75 -9.01 -7.21
C LEU A 10 -15.98 -7.69 -7.23
N GLU A 11 -15.82 -7.05 -8.39
CA GLU A 11 -15.18 -5.74 -8.54
C GLU A 11 -15.87 -4.66 -7.70
N THR A 12 -17.21 -4.61 -7.71
CA THR A 12 -17.98 -3.69 -6.86
C THR A 12 -17.71 -3.93 -5.37
N SER A 13 -17.76 -5.19 -4.91
CA SER A 13 -17.51 -5.52 -3.51
C SER A 13 -16.10 -5.17 -3.04
N PHE A 14 -15.09 -5.34 -3.91
CA PHE A 14 -13.72 -4.92 -3.62
C PHE A 14 -13.57 -3.39 -3.53
N SER A 15 -14.28 -2.66 -4.39
CA SER A 15 -14.30 -1.19 -4.36
C SER A 15 -14.91 -0.68 -3.06
N GLU A 16 -16.06 -1.22 -2.65
CA GLU A 16 -16.71 -0.88 -1.38
C GLU A 16 -15.85 -1.22 -0.17
N TYR A 17 -15.21 -2.39 -0.19
CA TYR A 17 -14.28 -2.80 0.86
C TYR A 17 -13.09 -1.84 0.95
N ARG A 18 -12.47 -1.45 -0.16
CA ARG A 18 -11.37 -0.46 -0.15
C ARG A 18 -11.82 0.91 0.34
N GLN A 19 -13.03 1.35 0.00
CA GLN A 19 -13.54 2.66 0.39
C GLN A 19 -13.89 2.73 1.89
N THR A 20 -14.35 1.63 2.47
CA THR A 20 -14.73 1.53 3.90
C THR A 20 -13.59 1.05 4.80
N ASN A 21 -12.51 0.53 4.22
CA ASN A 21 -11.36 0.06 4.97
C ASN A 21 -10.56 1.26 5.50
N GLN A 22 -10.75 1.51 6.80
CA GLN A 22 -10.06 2.56 7.57
C GLN A 22 -8.53 2.44 7.55
N PHE A 23 -7.99 1.27 7.17
CA PHE A 23 -6.56 1.01 7.10
C PHE A 23 -5.98 1.07 5.68
N ALA A 24 -6.81 1.22 4.64
CA ALA A 24 -6.34 1.17 3.25
C ALA A 24 -5.25 2.21 2.98
N ASP A 25 -5.44 3.45 3.45
CA ASP A 25 -4.47 4.53 3.28
C ASP A 25 -3.21 4.29 4.11
N ALA A 26 -3.37 3.84 5.36
CA ALA A 26 -2.26 3.54 6.25
C ALA A 26 -1.37 2.43 5.70
N VAL A 27 -1.97 1.33 5.22
CA VAL A 27 -1.25 0.21 4.59
C VAL A 27 -0.60 0.65 3.28
N SER A 28 -1.28 1.49 2.49
CA SER A 28 -0.71 2.05 1.26
C SER A 28 0.48 2.99 1.51
N ALA A 29 0.59 3.59 2.70
CA ALA A 29 1.70 4.48 3.06
C ALA A 29 2.96 3.72 3.53
N ILE A 30 2.84 2.45 3.94
CA ILE A 30 3.96 1.66 4.48
C ILE A 30 5.18 1.61 3.53
N PRO A 31 5.03 1.36 2.21
CA PRO A 31 6.19 1.35 1.31
C PRO A 31 6.91 2.70 1.25
N GLY A 32 6.18 3.81 1.33
CA GLY A 32 6.77 5.16 1.37
C GLY A 32 7.56 5.40 2.65
N ILE A 33 7.02 4.96 3.79
CA ILE A 33 7.70 5.05 5.10
C ILE A 33 8.98 4.20 5.10
N VAL A 34 8.91 2.96 4.60
CA VAL A 34 10.08 2.07 4.51
C VAL A 34 11.15 2.68 3.60
N HIS A 35 10.77 3.22 2.44
CA HIS A 35 11.72 3.87 1.54
C HIS A 35 12.42 5.05 2.21
N GLN A 36 11.67 5.95 2.86
CA GLN A 36 12.24 7.09 3.60
C GLN A 36 13.18 6.65 4.71
N TYR A 37 12.82 5.60 5.45
CA TYR A 37 13.66 5.02 6.48
C TYR A 37 14.98 4.50 5.90
N MET A 38 14.93 3.73 4.81
CA MET A 38 16.14 3.18 4.18
C MET A 38 17.06 4.29 3.66
N ASP A 39 16.50 5.35 3.07
CA ASP A 39 17.26 6.52 2.62
C ASP A 39 17.95 7.25 3.79
N GLN A 40 17.24 7.40 4.91
CA GLN A 40 17.79 8.01 6.12
C GLN A 40 18.93 7.16 6.69
N GLN A 41 18.72 5.85 6.86
CA GLN A 41 19.72 4.93 7.38
C GLN A 41 20.98 4.90 6.51
N MET A 42 20.83 4.94 5.18
CA MET A 42 21.97 5.00 4.26
C MET A 42 22.76 6.30 4.43
N LYS A 43 22.09 7.45 4.55
CA LYS A 43 22.76 8.74 4.76
C LYS A 43 23.50 8.80 6.09
N GLU A 44 22.89 8.29 7.16
CA GLU A 44 23.52 8.22 8.49
C GLU A 44 24.75 7.30 8.46
N THR A 45 24.62 6.12 7.86
CA THR A 45 25.72 5.16 7.70
C THR A 45 26.89 5.76 6.93
N VAL A 46 26.62 6.47 5.82
CA VAL A 46 27.65 7.14 5.03
C VAL A 46 28.33 8.26 5.83
N ARG A 47 27.59 9.00 6.65
CA ARG A 47 28.13 10.06 7.50
C ARG A 47 29.06 9.52 8.58
N GLU A 48 28.74 8.38 9.18
CA GLU A 48 29.57 7.76 10.23
C GLU A 48 30.84 7.11 9.69
N ALA A 49 30.86 6.72 8.42
CA ALA A 49 32.01 6.08 7.78
C ALA A 49 33.10 7.07 7.31
N VAL A 50 32.87 8.39 7.40
CA VAL A 50 33.78 9.47 6.97
C VAL A 50 34.36 10.19 8.19
#